data_AF-A0A849HRK8-F1
#
_entry.id   AF-A0A849HRK8-F1
#
_cell.length_a   1.000
_cell.length_b   1.000
_cell.length_c   1.000
_cell.angle_alpha   90.00
_cell.angle_beta   90.00
_cell.angle_gamma   90.00
#
_symmetry.space_group_name_H-M   'P 1'
#
loop_
_entity.id
_entity.type
_entity.pdbx_description
1 polymer ?
#
loop_
_entity_poly.entity_id
_entity_poly.type
_entity_poly.pdbx_seq_one_letter_code
_entity_poly.pdbx_strand_id
1 'polypeptide(L)' 'MIRRRAVAVGINASIGNHSFRATGSTAYLSNGGALEHAQEMAAHECPRTTKLYDRTKERLTQDEVERIRL' A
#
# COMPACT_ATOMS: atom_id res chain seq x y z
N MET A 1 20.29 6.90 -3.76
CA MET A 1 19.78 7.04 -5.15
C MET A 1 18.38 7.67 -5.17
N ILE A 2 17.36 7.07 -4.51
CA ILE A 2 15.98 7.60 -4.48
C ILE A 2 15.86 9.01 -3.86
N ARG A 3 16.43 9.25 -2.66
CA ARG A 3 16.37 10.57 -2.01
C ARG A 3 16.89 11.73 -2.87
N ARG A 4 17.99 11.51 -3.62
CA ARG A 4 18.56 12.53 -4.52
C ARG A 4 17.59 12.88 -5.65
N ARG A 5 16.92 11.87 -6.22
CA ARG A 5 15.89 12.06 -7.26
C ARG A 5 14.66 12.79 -6.71
N ALA A 6 14.23 12.45 -5.49
CA ALA A 6 13.13 13.11 -4.80
C ALA A 6 13.36 14.62 -4.65
N VAL A 7 14.55 15.00 -4.17
CA VAL A 7 14.95 16.40 -4.00
C VAL A 7 14.98 17.13 -5.35
N ALA A 8 15.49 16.50 -6.40
CA ALA A 8 15.57 17.09 -7.74
C ALA A 8 14.20 17.45 -8.33
N VAL A 9 13.11 16.82 -7.88
CA VAL A 9 11.72 17.10 -8.30
C VAL A 9 10.89 17.79 -7.22
N GLY A 10 11.53 18.30 -6.17
CA GLY A 10 10.85 19.07 -5.10
C GLY A 10 10.05 18.22 -4.09
N ILE A 11 10.24 16.90 -4.05
CA ILE A 11 9.62 16.06 -3.02
C ILE A 11 10.45 16.15 -1.74
N ASN A 12 9.92 16.90 -0.76
CA ASN A 12 10.54 17.10 0.55
C ASN A 12 10.19 16.01 1.58
N ALA A 13 9.26 15.10 1.24
CA ALA A 13 8.92 13.96 2.09
C ALA A 13 10.11 12.99 2.21
N SER A 14 10.25 12.34 3.37
CA SER A 14 11.27 11.31 3.58
C SER A 14 10.90 10.05 2.80
N ILE A 15 11.29 10.00 1.52
CA ILE A 15 11.09 8.84 0.65
C ILE A 15 12.40 8.09 0.39
N GLY A 16 12.31 6.78 0.28
CA GLY A 16 13.46 5.92 0.01
C GLY A 16 13.05 4.53 -0.48
N ASN A 17 14.01 3.62 -0.50
CA ASN A 17 13.79 2.25 -0.97
C ASN A 17 12.67 1.55 -0.18
N HIS A 18 12.60 1.79 1.14
CA HIS A 18 11.54 1.21 1.96
C HIS A 18 10.15 1.76 1.62
N SER A 19 10.04 3.07 1.36
CA SER A 19 8.80 3.70 0.89
C SER A 19 8.35 3.08 -0.44
N PHE A 20 9.28 2.87 -1.38
CA PHE A 20 8.98 2.28 -2.69
C PHE A 20 8.52 0.82 -2.56
N ARG A 21 9.16 0.05 -1.68
CA ARG A 21 8.73 -1.32 -1.38
C ARG A 21 7.30 -1.36 -0.82
N ALA A 22 7.00 -0.49 0.16
CA ALA A 22 5.65 -0.35 0.70
C ALA A 22 4.64 0.07 -0.38
N THR A 23 4.97 1.07 -1.20
CA THR A 23 4.12 1.52 -2.32
C THR A 23 3.86 0.39 -3.32
N GLY A 24 4.86 -0.43 -3.64
CA GLY A 24 4.70 -1.59 -4.52
C GLY A 24 3.70 -2.61 -3.99
N SER A 25 3.84 -3.03 -2.72
CA SER A 25 2.88 -3.93 -2.08
C SER A 25 1.47 -3.35 -2.03
N THR A 26 1.33 -2.07 -1.64
CA THR A 26 0.02 -1.39 -1.61
C THR A 26 -0.61 -1.31 -3.00
N ALA A 27 0.15 -0.93 -4.03
CA ALA A 27 -0.35 -0.79 -5.38
C ALA A 27 -0.77 -2.15 -5.96
N TYR A 28 0.01 -3.20 -5.73
CA TYR A 28 -0.35 -4.56 -6.17
C TYR A 28 -1.69 -5.01 -5.57
N LEU A 29 -1.86 -4.87 -4.25
CA LEU A 29 -3.09 -5.24 -3.56
C LEU A 29 -4.29 -4.37 -3.99
N SER A 30 -4.06 -3.06 -4.16
CA SER A 30 -5.10 -2.13 -4.62
C SER A 30 -5.60 -2.43 -6.03
N ASN A 31 -4.79 -3.12 -6.85
CA ASN A 31 -5.14 -3.57 -8.19
C ASN A 31 -5.69 -5.02 -8.21
N GLY A 32 -6.12 -5.56 -7.06
CA GLY A 32 -6.74 -6.88 -6.97
C GLY A 32 -5.73 -8.05 -6.89
N GLY A 33 -4.45 -7.76 -6.66
CA GLY A 33 -3.45 -8.79 -6.43
C GLY A 33 -3.71 -9.60 -5.15
N ALA A 34 -3.38 -10.89 -5.18
CA ALA A 34 -3.56 -11.79 -4.04
C ALA A 34 -2.60 -11.49 -2.86
N LEU A 35 -3.09 -11.61 -1.62
CA LEU A 35 -2.32 -11.30 -0.41
C LEU A 35 -1.06 -12.17 -0.29
N GLU A 36 -1.16 -13.43 -0.68
CA GLU A 36 -0.12 -14.45 -0.63
C GLU A 36 1.05 -14.08 -1.57
N HIS A 37 0.75 -13.64 -2.78
CA HIS A 37 1.77 -13.16 -3.71
C HIS A 37 2.41 -11.86 -3.24
N ALA A 38 1.62 -10.93 -2.66
CA ALA A 38 2.19 -9.73 -2.04
C ALA A 38 3.13 -10.06 -0.88
N GLN A 39 2.82 -11.11 -0.11
CA GLN A 39 3.65 -11.62 0.97
C GLN A 39 4.96 -12.23 0.45
N GLU A 40 4.90 -13.05 -0.59
CA GLU A 40 6.07 -13.66 -1.24
C GLU A 40 7.00 -12.60 -1.85
N MET A 41 6.44 -11.66 -2.63
CA MET A 41 7.19 -10.55 -3.23
C MET A 41 7.93 -9.72 -2.19
N ALA A 42 7.31 -9.54 -1.01
CA ALA A 42 7.89 -8.79 0.09
C ALA A 42 8.72 -9.67 1.04
N ALA A 43 8.83 -10.99 0.84
CA ALA A 43 9.49 -11.91 1.77
C ALA A 43 9.04 -11.71 3.23
N HIS A 44 7.73 -11.55 3.44
CA HIS A 44 7.16 -11.42 4.76
C HIS A 44 6.88 -12.79 5.36
N GLU A 45 7.40 -13.03 6.56
CA GLU A 45 7.16 -14.26 7.32
C GLU A 45 5.68 -14.44 7.71
N CYS A 46 5.01 -13.33 8.07
CA CYS A 46 3.65 -13.36 8.57
C CYS A 46 2.69 -12.61 7.63
N PRO A 47 1.55 -13.20 7.24
CA PRO A 47 0.56 -12.50 6.40
C PRO A 47 0.01 -11.22 7.06
N ARG A 48 0.06 -11.14 8.40
CA ARG A 48 -0.37 -9.94 9.14
C ARG A 48 0.44 -8.71 8.78
N THR A 49 1.73 -8.84 8.48
CA THR A 49 2.56 -7.68 8.09
C THR A 49 2.26 -7.22 6.67
N THR A 50 1.93 -8.14 5.76
CA THR A 50 1.45 -7.82 4.40
C THR A 50 0.08 -7.15 4.43
N LYS A 51 -0.81 -7.60 5.33
CA LYS A 51 -2.17 -7.06 5.46
C LYS A 51 -2.23 -5.58 5.84
N LEU A 52 -1.16 -5.02 6.42
CA LEU A 52 -1.04 -3.58 6.70
C LEU A 52 -1.05 -2.70 5.43
N TYR A 53 -0.76 -3.31 4.28
CA TYR A 53 -0.73 -2.66 2.97
C TYR A 53 -2.02 -2.88 2.16
N ASP A 54 -2.91 -3.75 2.64
CA ASP A 54 -4.23 -3.95 2.03
C ASP A 54 -5.18 -2.82 2.44
N ARG A 55 -5.35 -1.86 1.53
CA ARG A 55 -6.23 -0.69 1.72
C ARG A 55 -7.63 -0.90 1.15
N THR A 56 -7.95 -2.09 0.62
CA THR A 56 -9.27 -2.37 0.04
C THR A 56 -10.39 -2.25 1.08
N LYS A 57 -10.09 -2.52 2.36
CA LYS A 57 -11.02 -2.35 3.48
C LYS A 57 -11.22 -0.89 3.92
N GLU A 58 -10.29 0.00 3.58
CA GLU A 58 -10.40 1.43 3.89
C GLU A 58 -11.21 2.18 2.82
N ARG A 59 -11.44 1.57 1.66
CA ARG A 59 -12.46 1.98 0.71
C ARG A 59 -13.83 1.63 1.27
N LEU A 60 -14.32 2.42 2.23
CA LEU A 60 -15.75 2.50 2.51
C LEU A 60 -16.43 2.86 1.20
N THR A 61 -17.24 1.94 0.70
CA THR A 61 -18.04 2.18 -0.49
C THR A 61 -19.17 3.16 -0.17
N GLN A 62 -19.62 3.93 -1.15
CA GLN A 62 -20.79 4.81 -0.97
C GLN A 62 -21.99 4.00 -0.45
N ASP A 63 -22.19 2.79 -0.97
CA ASP A 63 -23.22 1.84 -0.54
C ASP A 63 -23.11 1.46 0.95
N GLU A 64 -21.90 1.26 1.48
CA GLU A 64 -21.68 0.98 2.90
C GLU A 64 -22.01 2.18 3.78
N VAL A 65 -21.71 3.40 3.31
CA VAL A 65 -22.05 4.64 4.02
C VAL A 65 -23.56 4.87 4.03
N GLU A 66 -24.25 4.58 2.93
CA GLU A 66 -25.69 4.75 2.81
C GLU A 66 -26.49 3.79 3.72
N ARG A 67 -25.96 2.60 4.07
CA ARG A 67 -26.57 1.69 5.05
C ARG A 67 -26.58 2.19 6.50
N ILE A 68 -25.74 3.16 6.85
CA ILE A 68 -25.67 3.72 8.22
C ILE A 68 -26.86 4.66 8.50
N ARG A 69 -27.54 5.17 7.46
CA ARG A 69 -28.63 6.15 7.58
C ARG A 69 -30.03 5.58 7.77
N LEU A 70 -30.17 4.35 8.25
CA LEU A 70 -31.47 3.75 8.60
C LEU A 70 -31.66 3.66 10.12
#